data_AF-A0A1J3H372-F1
#
_entry.id   AF-A0A1J3H372-F1
#
_cell.length_a   1.000
_cell.length_b   1.000
_cell.length_c   1.000
_cell.angle_alpha   90.00
_cell.angle_beta   90.00
_cell.angle_gamma   90.00
#
_symmetry.space_group_name_H-M   'P 1'
#
loop_
_entity.id
_entity.type
_entity.pdbx_description
1 polymer ?
#
loop_
_entity_poly.entity_id
_entity_poly.type
_entity_poly.pdbx_seq_one_letter_code
_entity_poly.pdbx_strand_id
1 'polypeptide(L)'
;LHCLSFNILSPADKSEVMDQNQAPSYRIRITNRGGIASAHSSAIKGVWMDVNWVFSTGLDQRVRCWFLDKDGKLIEHAHIVISVPEPEALDAKAIDENRYQIAVAGRGIQMVEFSL
;
A
#
# COMPACT_ATOMS: atom_id res chain seq x y z
N LEU A 1 -3.65 12.59 20.12
CA LEU A 1 -2.88 12.18 18.91
C LEU A 1 -3.08 13.25 17.84
N HIS A 2 -2.01 13.95 17.44
CA HIS A 2 -2.09 15.09 16.53
C HIS A 2 -2.18 14.64 15.07
N CYS A 3 -3.25 15.06 14.38
CA CYS A 3 -3.38 15.01 12.92
C CYS A 3 -2.29 15.90 12.31
N LEU A 4 -1.36 15.30 11.56
CA LEU A 4 -0.43 16.08 10.73
C LEU A 4 -1.16 16.43 9.44
N SER A 5 -1.30 17.74 9.20
CA SER A 5 -1.80 18.25 7.94
C SER A 5 -0.86 19.31 7.41
N PHE A 6 -0.49 19.17 6.15
CA PHE A 6 0.28 20.18 5.42
C PHE A 6 -0.42 20.50 4.12
N ASN A 7 -0.27 21.74 3.70
CA ASN A 7 -0.85 22.23 2.46
C ASN A 7 0.18 22.06 1.35
N ILE A 8 -0.26 21.47 0.23
CA ILE A 8 0.48 21.53 -1.03
C ILE A 8 0.02 22.81 -1.71
N LEU A 9 0.93 23.76 -1.84
CA LEU A 9 0.71 24.96 -2.65
C LEU A 9 0.95 24.56 -4.12
N SER A 10 0.04 24.92 -5.03
CA SER A 10 0.38 24.83 -6.45
C SER A 10 1.50 25.85 -6.75
N PRO A 11 2.41 25.57 -7.69
CA PRO A 11 3.24 26.61 -8.27
C PRO A 11 2.32 27.72 -8.77
N ALA A 12 2.57 28.96 -8.39
CA ALA A 12 1.84 30.09 -8.94
C ALA A 12 2.28 30.24 -10.41
N ASP A 13 1.39 29.95 -11.35
CA ASP A 13 1.59 30.36 -12.73
C ASP A 13 1.68 31.89 -12.76
N LYS A 14 2.81 32.41 -13.25
CA LYS A 14 3.00 33.84 -13.46
C LYS A 14 2.18 34.27 -14.66
N SER A 15 0.95 34.70 -14.43
CA SER A 15 0.27 35.62 -15.34
C SER A 15 -0.58 36.60 -14.54
N GLU A 16 -0.27 37.88 -14.72
CA GLU A 16 -0.91 39.01 -14.07
C GLU A 16 -2.39 39.15 -14.45
N VAL A 17 -3.14 39.71 -13.50
CA VAL A 17 -4.42 40.45 -13.56
C VAL A 17 -5.53 39.82 -12.70
N MET A 18 -6.04 40.68 -11.80
CA MET A 18 -7.01 40.45 -10.72
C MET A 18 -8.20 39.54 -11.07
N ASP A 19 -8.35 38.45 -10.31
CA ASP A 19 -9.65 38.01 -9.80
C ASP A 19 -9.45 37.24 -8.47
N GLN A 20 -10.44 37.25 -7.58
CA GLN A 20 -10.39 36.71 -6.21
C GLN A 20 -10.35 35.17 -6.13
N ASN A 21 -9.50 34.52 -6.93
CA ASN A 21 -9.39 33.07 -6.94
C ASN A 21 -8.39 32.60 -5.88
N GLN A 22 -8.94 32.15 -4.74
CA GLN A 22 -8.22 31.34 -3.76
C GLN A 22 -7.43 30.25 -4.50
N ALA A 23 -6.11 30.31 -4.43
CA ALA A 23 -5.26 29.26 -4.98
C ALA A 23 -5.72 27.90 -4.43
N PRO A 24 -5.87 26.85 -5.26
CA PRO A 24 -6.30 25.55 -4.79
C PRO A 24 -5.30 25.03 -3.76
N SER A 25 -5.72 24.97 -2.50
CA SER A 25 -4.93 24.45 -1.40
C SER A 25 -5.29 22.98 -1.19
N TYR A 26 -4.39 22.08 -1.56
CA TYR A 26 -4.56 20.66 -1.31
C TYR A 26 -4.05 20.33 0.09
N ARG A 27 -4.81 19.56 0.87
CA ARG A 27 -4.41 19.19 2.23
C ARG A 27 -4.21 17.69 2.35
N ILE A 28 -2.98 17.27 2.60
CA ILE A 28 -2.70 15.88 2.97
C ILE A 28 -3.04 15.71 4.45
N ARG A 29 -3.75 14.63 4.78
CA ARG A 29 -4.09 14.25 6.15
C ARG A 29 -3.64 12.82 6.39
N ILE A 30 -2.91 12.60 7.48
CA ILE A 30 -2.68 11.26 8.00
C ILE A 30 -3.93 10.87 8.79
N THR A 31 -4.76 10.03 8.19
CA THR A 31 -5.93 9.42 8.84
C THR A 31 -5.49 8.18 9.64
N ASN A 32 -6.25 7.84 10.69
CA ASN A 32 -6.18 6.64 11.55
C ASN A 32 -4.82 5.88 11.66
N ARG A 33 -4.22 5.83 12.86
CA ARG A 33 -3.02 5.02 13.16
C ARG A 33 -3.35 3.56 13.56
N GLY A 34 -4.43 2.99 13.03
CA GLY A 34 -4.78 1.60 13.29
C GLY A 34 -3.76 0.67 12.64
N GLY A 35 -2.85 0.11 13.43
CA GLY A 35 -1.89 -0.90 12.98
C GLY A 35 -2.34 -2.30 13.35
N ILE A 36 -1.92 -3.30 12.58
CA ILE A 36 -2.03 -4.71 12.97
C ILE A 36 -0.76 -5.08 13.74
N ALA A 37 -0.90 -5.48 15.00
CA ALA A 37 0.19 -6.08 15.75
C ALA A 37 0.54 -7.44 15.16
N SER A 38 1.83 -7.74 15.00
CA SER A 38 2.31 -9.05 14.51
C SER A 38 1.72 -9.48 13.15
N ALA A 39 1.51 -8.54 12.22
CA ALA A 39 1.02 -8.83 10.88
C ALA A 39 1.88 -9.87 10.12
N HIS A 40 3.18 -9.91 10.41
CA HIS A 40 4.09 -10.98 10.01
C HIS A 40 4.85 -11.48 11.25
N SER A 41 5.36 -12.72 11.22
CA SER A 41 6.20 -13.24 12.32
C SER A 41 7.65 -12.73 12.28
N SER A 42 7.96 -11.82 11.35
CA SER A 42 9.23 -11.12 11.21
C SER A 42 9.00 -9.77 10.51
N ALA A 43 10.07 -9.04 10.18
CA ALA A 43 9.97 -7.74 9.54
C ALA A 43 9.25 -7.82 8.18
N ILE A 44 8.31 -6.90 7.97
CA ILE A 44 7.68 -6.65 6.66
C ILE A 44 8.68 -5.91 5.78
N LYS A 45 8.78 -6.33 4.51
CA LYS A 45 9.79 -5.85 3.56
C LYS A 45 9.20 -5.23 2.30
N GLY A 46 7.98 -5.61 1.94
CA GLY A 46 7.25 -5.01 0.84
C GLY A 46 5.76 -4.98 1.12
N VAL A 47 5.11 -3.91 0.67
CA VAL A 47 3.66 -3.74 0.70
C VAL A 47 3.24 -3.16 -0.64
N TRP A 48 2.19 -3.72 -1.21
CA TRP A 48 1.51 -3.19 -2.38
C TRP A 48 0.02 -3.13 -2.07
N MET A 49 -0.68 -2.14 -2.60
CA MET A 49 -2.13 -2.03 -2.43
C MET A 49 -2.81 -1.48 -3.68
N ASP A 50 -4.05 -1.90 -3.88
CA ASP A 50 -5.00 -1.23 -4.76
C ASP A 50 -6.12 -0.55 -3.94
N VAL A 51 -7.35 -0.55 -4.46
CA VAL A 51 -8.51 0.05 -3.81
C VAL A 51 -8.93 -0.71 -2.55
N ASN A 52 -8.94 -2.05 -2.59
CA ASN A 52 -9.55 -2.90 -1.57
C ASN A 52 -8.61 -3.97 -1.04
N TRP A 53 -7.58 -4.33 -1.81
CA TRP A 53 -6.66 -5.40 -1.49
C TRP A 53 -5.28 -4.86 -1.20
N VAL A 54 -4.68 -5.41 -0.15
CA VAL A 54 -3.29 -5.15 0.22
C VAL A 54 -2.55 -6.47 0.20
N PHE A 55 -1.36 -6.46 -0.40
CA PHE A 55 -0.42 -7.57 -0.34
C PHE A 55 0.81 -7.15 0.42
N SER A 56 1.31 -8.02 1.29
CA SER A 56 2.56 -7.78 2.01
C SER A 56 3.46 -9.00 1.99
N THR A 57 4.76 -8.77 1.93
CA THR A 57 5.78 -9.81 2.11
C THR A 57 6.68 -9.47 3.29
N GLY A 58 7.20 -10.49 3.95
CA GLY A 58 8.11 -10.33 5.09
C GLY A 58 9.20 -11.38 5.11
N LEU A 59 10.16 -11.19 6.01
CA LEU A 59 11.26 -12.13 6.25
C LEU A 59 10.80 -13.50 6.78
N ASP A 60 9.52 -13.64 7.12
CA ASP A 60 8.88 -14.93 7.42
C ASP A 60 8.52 -15.73 6.15
N GLN A 61 8.98 -15.29 4.97
CA GLN A 61 8.81 -15.96 3.67
C GLN A 61 7.34 -16.21 3.33
N ARG A 62 6.47 -15.26 3.67
CA ARG A 62 5.05 -15.31 3.33
C ARG A 62 4.64 -14.08 2.56
N VAL A 63 3.80 -14.30 1.54
CA VAL A 63 2.93 -13.26 1.00
C VAL A 63 1.59 -13.38 1.68
N ARG A 64 1.12 -12.29 2.28
CA ARG A 64 -0.23 -12.18 2.86
C ARG A 64 -1.09 -11.28 1.99
N CYS A 65 -2.35 -11.66 1.88
CA CYS A 65 -3.42 -10.89 1.25
C CYS A 65 -4.35 -10.39 2.34
N TRP A 66 -4.63 -9.08 2.32
CA TRP A 66 -5.50 -8.41 3.27
C TRP A 66 -6.61 -7.69 2.53
N PHE A 67 -7.82 -7.74 3.08
CA PHE A 67 -8.91 -6.89 2.66
C PHE A 67 -8.93 -5.61 3.53
N LEU A 68 -8.98 -4.45 2.88
CA LEU A 68 -9.18 -3.16 3.52
C LEU A 68 -10.67 -2.89 3.68
N ASP A 69 -11.17 -2.99 4.91
CA ASP A 69 -12.58 -2.74 5.20
C ASP A 69 -12.93 -1.24 5.13
N LYS A 70 -14.23 -0.96 5.15
CA LYS A 70 -14.79 0.41 5.12
C LYS A 70 -14.37 1.29 6.31
N ASP A 71 -13.96 0.67 7.42
CA ASP A 71 -13.50 1.35 8.63
C ASP A 71 -11.97 1.57 8.60
N GLY A 72 -11.31 1.19 7.50
CA GLY A 72 -9.87 1.32 7.29
C GLY A 72 -9.05 0.26 8.03
N LYS A 73 -9.66 -0.85 8.44
CA LYS A 73 -8.95 -1.98 9.06
C LYS A 73 -8.57 -3.01 8.01
N LEU A 74 -7.39 -3.57 8.19
CA LEU A 74 -6.89 -4.67 7.39
C LEU A 74 -7.31 -6.01 8.03
N ILE A 75 -7.92 -6.88 7.23
CA ILE A 75 -8.37 -8.21 7.63
C ILE A 75 -7.58 -9.22 6.79
N GLU A 76 -6.84 -10.15 7.41
CA GLU A 76 -6.13 -11.19 6.66
C GLU A 76 -7.15 -12.07 5.95
N HIS A 77 -7.02 -12.17 4.62
CA HIS A 77 -7.89 -12.98 3.79
C HIS A 77 -7.23 -14.32 3.43
N ALA A 78 -5.95 -14.29 3.07
CA ALA A 78 -5.18 -15.48 2.70
C ALA A 78 -3.67 -15.25 2.86
N HIS A 79 -2.90 -16.33 2.85
CA HIS A 79 -1.45 -16.26 2.74
C HIS A 79 -0.86 -17.46 2.00
N ILE A 80 0.34 -17.29 1.47
CA ILE A 80 1.13 -18.35 0.85
C ILE A 80 2.58 -18.26 1.31
N VAL A 81 3.21 -19.41 1.53
CA VAL A 81 4.66 -19.50 1.76
C VAL A 81 5.37 -19.48 0.41
N ILE A 82 6.38 -18.63 0.30
CA ILE A 82 7.21 -18.50 -0.90
C ILE A 82 8.58 -19.12 -0.67
N SER A 83 9.23 -19.51 -1.76
CA SER A 83 10.57 -20.09 -1.77
C SER A 83 11.67 -19.04 -1.91
N VAL A 84 11.33 -17.74 -1.88
CA VAL A 84 12.31 -16.65 -1.93
C VAL A 84 12.85 -16.44 -0.51
N PRO A 85 14.11 -16.83 -0.23
CA PRO A 85 14.72 -16.51 1.05
C PRO A 85 14.96 -15.00 1.13
N GLU A 86 14.82 -14.47 2.34
CA GLU A 86 15.06 -13.06 2.65
C GLU A 86 14.34 -12.11 1.67
N PRO A 87 12.99 -12.09 1.62
CA PRO A 87 12.27 -11.16 0.76
C PRO A 87 12.66 -9.70 1.04
N GLU A 88 12.78 -8.90 -0.02
CA GLU A 88 13.20 -7.49 0.04
C GLU A 88 12.31 -6.57 -0.79
N ALA A 89 11.60 -7.11 -1.78
CA ALA A 89 10.66 -6.35 -2.60
C ALA A 89 9.43 -7.18 -2.92
N LEU A 90 8.30 -6.49 -3.07
CA LEU A 90 7.05 -7.04 -3.57
C LEU A 90 6.46 -6.03 -4.54
N ASP A 91 6.02 -6.54 -5.69
CA ASP A 91 5.19 -5.80 -6.63
C ASP A 91 4.01 -6.67 -7.04
N ALA A 92 2.90 -6.05 -7.41
CA ALA A 92 1.72 -6.77 -7.85
C ALA A 92 1.03 -6.07 -9.02
N LYS A 93 0.34 -6.88 -9.81
CA LYS A 93 -0.43 -6.46 -10.97
C LYS A 93 -1.79 -7.14 -10.92
N ALA A 94 -2.84 -6.33 -10.95
CA ALA A 94 -4.20 -6.82 -11.22
C ALA A 94 -4.28 -7.31 -12.68
N ILE A 95 -4.79 -8.52 -12.87
CA ILE A 95 -4.95 -9.16 -14.18
C ILE A 95 -6.38 -8.93 -14.68
N ASP A 96 -7.36 -9.26 -13.84
CA ASP A 96 -8.80 -9.08 -14.03
C ASP A 96 -9.49 -8.88 -12.67
N GLU A 97 -10.82 -8.96 -12.61
CA GLU A 97 -11.57 -8.82 -11.37
C GLU A 97 -11.12 -9.88 -10.36
N ASN A 98 -10.49 -9.42 -9.27
CA ASN A 98 -9.96 -10.22 -8.17
C ASN A 98 -8.81 -11.18 -8.48
N ARG A 99 -8.16 -11.10 -9.65
CA ARG A 99 -6.93 -11.86 -9.91
C ARG A 99 -5.69 -11.00 -9.91
N TYR A 100 -4.69 -11.43 -9.14
CA TYR A 100 -3.47 -10.68 -8.92
C TYR A 100 -2.25 -11.56 -9.16
N GLN A 101 -1.33 -11.07 -9.98
CA GLN A 101 0.02 -11.61 -10.07
C GLN A 101 0.94 -10.80 -9.16
N ILE A 102 1.69 -11.50 -8.33
CA ILE A 102 2.56 -10.91 -7.33
C ILE A 102 3.96 -11.41 -7.56
N ALA A 103 4.89 -10.50 -7.82
CA ALA A 103 6.30 -10.79 -7.90
C ALA A 103 6.95 -10.46 -6.55
N VAL A 104 7.65 -11.43 -5.97
CA VAL A 104 8.46 -11.22 -4.78
C VAL A 104 9.92 -11.42 -5.14
N ALA A 105 10.76 -10.46 -4.75
CA ALA A 105 12.19 -10.51 -4.95
C ALA A 105 12.94 -10.39 -3.63
N GLY A 106 14.15 -10.96 -3.61
CA GLY A 106 15.08 -11.01 -2.49
C GLY A 106 16.31 -11.78 -2.96
N ARG A 107 16.71 -12.83 -2.24
CA ARG A 107 17.71 -13.79 -2.75
C ARG A 107 17.08 -14.82 -3.68
N GLY A 108 16.54 -14.33 -4.78
CA GLY A 108 15.74 -15.06 -5.74
C GLY A 108 14.52 -14.25 -6.15
N ILE A 109 13.73 -14.78 -7.08
CA ILE A 109 12.48 -14.19 -7.51
C ILE A 109 11.44 -15.29 -7.70
N GLN A 110 10.22 -15.02 -7.26
CA GLN A 110 9.09 -15.90 -7.48
C GLN A 110 7.85 -15.08 -7.81
N MET A 111 7.09 -15.56 -8.79
CA MET A 111 5.77 -15.03 -9.11
C MET A 111 4.71 -15.98 -8.58
N VAL A 112 3.69 -15.43 -7.93
CA VAL A 112 2.53 -16.16 -7.42
C VAL A 112 1.25 -15.50 -7.90
N GLU A 113 0.17 -16.25 -7.98
CA GLU A 113 -1.14 -15.74 -8.38
C GLU A 113 -2.14 -15.92 -7.24
N PHE A 114 -2.92 -14.88 -6.96
CA PHE A 114 -4.08 -14.92 -6.08
C PHE A 114 -5.35 -14.76 -6.93
N SER A 115 -6.37 -15.58 -6.66
CA SER A 115 -7.73 -15.44 -7.20
C SER A 115 -8.68 -15.28 -6.00
N LEU A 116 -9.26 -14.09 -5.82
CA LEU A 116 -9.94 -13.64 -4.59
C LEU A 116 -11.47 -13.55 -4.73
#